data_AF-A0A657M1Z9-F1
#
_entry.id   AF-A0A657M1Z9-F1
#
_cell.length_a   1.000
_cell.length_b   1.000
_cell.length_c   1.000
_cell.angle_alpha   90.00
_cell.angle_beta   90.00
_cell.angle_gamma   90.00
#
_symmetry.space_group_name_H-M   'P 1'
#
loop_
_entity.id
_entity.type
_entity.pdbx_description
1 polymer ?
#
loop_
_entity_poly.entity_id
_entity_poly.type
_entity_poly.pdbx_seq_one_letter_code
_entity_poly.pdbx_strand_id
1 'polypeptide(L)'
;MKNKKLHYRFFYYMFLTLIIILFILLFLYFYKHFELKQHQSLDYYANFNDLKQHTTKNKDWKIITKHRKHSDTLITAIHGGSIEPGTTELARRISNIGQYNFYSFEGLRSDNNAQLHITSTVFDEPQLLDMLNHSSKTISIHGYAGDEPIVYVGGKDKKLVQTLRHSLTHHGFTVQKTPKGIEALSYNNIINRDKKDTGVQLELTTRQRALFFKHNKLDKNNRRYSKNYTRTFYKFAEAVDQGIKKAQ
;
A
#
# COMPACT_ATOMS: atom_id res chain seq x y z
N MET A 1 -58.58 26.97 -28.17
CA MET A 1 -58.26 25.60 -27.69
C MET A 1 -56.81 25.14 -27.91
N LYS A 2 -56.06 25.62 -28.93
CA LYS A 2 -54.66 25.22 -29.17
C LYS A 2 -53.65 25.63 -28.07
N ASN A 3 -53.79 26.81 -27.46
CA ASN A 3 -52.84 27.30 -26.44
C ASN A 3 -52.83 26.50 -25.12
N LYS A 4 -53.97 25.93 -24.70
CA LYS A 4 -54.05 25.12 -23.46
C LYS A 4 -53.29 23.79 -23.59
N LYS A 5 -53.33 23.15 -24.77
CA LYS A 5 -52.56 21.92 -25.06
C LYS A 5 -51.05 22.17 -25.07
N LEU A 6 -50.61 23.33 -25.56
CA LEU A 6 -49.19 23.70 -25.57
C LEU A 6 -48.65 23.92 -24.15
N HIS A 7 -49.42 24.63 -23.31
CA HIS A 7 -49.09 24.83 -21.89
C HIS A 7 -49.05 23.49 -21.12
N TYR A 8 -50.02 22.60 -21.34
CA TYR A 8 -50.00 21.27 -20.70
C TYR A 8 -48.78 20.44 -21.08
N ARG A 9 -48.35 20.48 -22.35
CA ARG A 9 -47.12 19.79 -22.80
C ARG A 9 -45.88 20.42 -22.17
N PHE A 10 -45.83 21.75 -22.08
CA PHE A 10 -44.74 22.46 -21.41
C PHE A 10 -44.62 22.06 -19.93
N PHE A 11 -45.73 22.10 -19.18
CA PHE A 11 -45.75 21.69 -17.77
C PHE A 11 -45.47 20.19 -17.58
N TYR A 12 -45.93 19.33 -18.50
CA TYR A 12 -45.63 17.90 -18.49
C TYR A 12 -44.13 17.63 -18.64
N TYR A 13 -43.47 18.26 -19.63
CA TYR A 13 -42.03 18.09 -19.81
C TYR A 13 -41.22 18.73 -18.69
N MET A 14 -41.65 19.88 -18.15
CA MET A 14 -41.03 20.51 -16.97
C MET A 14 -41.14 19.61 -15.73
N PHE A 15 -42.28 18.95 -15.53
CA PHE A 15 -42.46 18.00 -14.44
C PHE A 15 -41.61 16.73 -14.63
N LEU A 16 -41.56 16.21 -15.86
CA LEU A 16 -40.74 15.05 -16.22
C LEU A 16 -39.24 15.33 -16.02
N THR A 17 -38.75 16.51 -16.41
CA THR A 17 -37.35 16.89 -16.19
C THR A 17 -37.02 17.04 -14.70
N LEU A 18 -37.93 17.59 -13.89
CA LEU A 18 -37.76 17.66 -12.44
C LEU A 18 -37.65 16.27 -11.79
N ILE A 19 -38.45 15.30 -12.24
CA ILE A 19 -38.36 13.90 -11.77
C ILE A 19 -37.01 13.28 -12.15
N ILE A 20 -36.54 13.50 -13.39
CA ILE A 20 -35.24 12.98 -13.84
C ILE A 20 -34.10 13.59 -13.02
N ILE A 21 -34.12 14.90 -12.77
CA ILE A 21 -33.11 15.59 -11.94
C ILE A 21 -33.12 15.02 -10.52
N LEU A 22 -34.29 14.82 -9.92
CA LEU A 22 -34.42 14.22 -8.60
C LEU A 22 -33.84 12.80 -8.56
N PHE A 23 -34.10 11.98 -9.57
CA PHE A 23 -33.53 10.64 -9.71
C PHE A 23 -32.01 10.67 -9.83
N ILE A 24 -31.45 11.59 -10.61
CA ILE A 24 -30.00 11.77 -10.74
C ILE A 24 -29.39 12.19 -9.40
N LEU A 25 -30.00 13.15 -8.69
CA LEU A 25 -29.51 13.60 -7.38
C LEU A 25 -29.57 12.48 -6.33
N LEU A 26 -30.66 11.69 -6.30
CA LEU A 26 -30.77 10.51 -5.45
C LEU A 26 -29.72 9.46 -5.83
N PHE A 27 -29.53 9.18 -7.11
CA PHE A 27 -28.49 8.26 -7.59
C PHE A 27 -27.10 8.74 -7.16
N LEU A 28 -26.77 10.03 -7.34
CA LEU A 28 -25.49 10.60 -6.91
C LEU A 28 -25.32 10.54 -5.39
N TYR A 29 -26.38 10.82 -4.63
CA TYR A 29 -26.39 10.69 -3.17
C TYR A 29 -26.11 9.25 -2.75
N PHE A 30 -26.88 8.28 -3.27
CA PHE A 30 -26.69 6.86 -2.96
C PHE A 30 -25.34 6.33 -3.45
N TYR A 31 -24.86 6.75 -4.61
CA TYR A 31 -23.54 6.41 -5.14
C TYR A 31 -22.45 6.88 -4.19
N LYS A 32 -22.48 8.15 -3.76
CA LYS A 32 -21.53 8.71 -2.80
C LYS A 32 -21.63 8.01 -1.44
N HIS A 33 -22.85 7.73 -0.97
CA HIS A 33 -23.05 7.05 0.31
C HIS A 33 -22.62 5.59 0.30
N PHE A 34 -22.77 4.91 -0.84
CA PHE A 34 -22.33 3.54 -1.06
C PHE A 34 -20.81 3.46 -1.17
N GLU A 35 -20.17 4.40 -1.89
CA GLU A 35 -18.70 4.52 -1.88
C GLU A 35 -18.17 4.76 -0.46
N LEU A 36 -18.74 5.72 0.28
CA LEU A 36 -18.31 6.01 1.66
C LEU A 36 -18.39 4.78 2.58
N LYS A 37 -19.39 3.91 2.41
CA LYS A 37 -19.50 2.65 3.18
C LYS A 37 -18.49 1.60 2.76
N GLN A 38 -18.15 1.49 1.47
CA GLN A 38 -17.10 0.58 1.01
C GLN A 38 -15.70 1.00 1.47
N HIS A 39 -15.52 2.28 1.78
CA HIS A 39 -14.26 2.90 2.14
C HIS A 39 -13.98 3.03 3.63
N GLN A 40 -14.90 2.60 4.50
CA GLN A 40 -14.69 2.68 5.94
C GLN A 40 -13.69 1.60 6.37
N SER A 41 -12.47 2.04 6.72
CA SER A 41 -11.46 1.13 7.26
C SER A 41 -11.90 0.56 8.61
N LEU A 42 -11.53 -0.70 8.88
CA LEU A 42 -11.61 -1.30 10.23
C LEU A 42 -10.44 -0.86 11.12
N ASP A 43 -9.52 -0.05 10.58
CA ASP A 43 -8.41 0.51 11.34
C ASP A 43 -8.86 1.53 12.37
N TYR A 44 -7.99 1.77 13.34
CA TYR A 44 -8.24 2.73 14.42
C TYR A 44 -8.39 4.16 13.90
N TYR A 45 -7.67 4.52 12.83
CA TYR A 45 -7.74 5.83 12.19
C TYR A 45 -8.25 5.70 10.76
N ALA A 46 -9.10 6.64 10.34
CA ALA A 46 -9.73 6.60 9.02
C ALA A 46 -8.78 6.92 7.85
N ASN A 47 -7.73 7.72 8.10
CA ASN A 47 -6.72 8.14 7.13
C ASN A 47 -5.50 8.76 7.87
N PHE A 48 -4.49 9.22 7.14
CA PHE A 48 -3.28 9.78 7.72
C PHE A 48 -3.55 11.09 8.47
N ASN A 49 -4.46 11.93 7.98
CA ASN A 49 -4.79 13.18 8.65
C ASN A 49 -5.44 12.93 10.02
N ASP A 50 -6.36 11.97 10.11
CA ASP A 50 -6.98 11.54 11.37
C ASP A 50 -5.94 10.99 12.36
N LEU A 51 -5.05 10.09 11.90
CA LEU A 51 -3.92 9.61 12.71
C LEU A 51 -3.06 10.77 13.22
N LYS A 52 -2.72 11.72 12.35
CA LYS A 52 -1.87 12.87 12.69
C LYS A 52 -2.52 13.78 13.73
N GLN A 53 -3.84 13.92 13.76
CA GLN A 53 -4.56 14.73 14.75
C GLN A 53 -4.54 14.10 16.15
N HIS A 54 -4.45 12.77 16.23
CA HIS A 54 -4.54 12.02 17.48
C HIS A 54 -3.19 11.46 17.99
N THR A 55 -2.09 11.74 17.30
CA THR A 55 -0.77 11.19 17.61
C THR A 55 0.33 12.23 17.39
N THR A 56 1.53 11.97 17.91
CA THR A 56 2.66 12.89 17.87
C THR A 56 3.81 12.37 16.99
N LYS A 57 4.17 13.12 15.94
CA LYS A 57 5.36 12.83 15.11
C LYS A 57 6.63 12.79 15.97
N ASN A 58 7.54 11.88 15.64
CA ASN A 58 8.79 11.57 16.35
C ASN A 58 8.62 10.96 17.76
N LYS A 59 7.39 10.81 18.25
CA LYS A 59 7.05 10.06 19.47
C LYS A 59 6.32 8.76 19.14
N ASP A 60 5.22 8.86 18.42
CA ASP A 60 4.36 7.73 18.04
C ASP A 60 4.76 7.14 16.69
N TRP A 61 5.11 8.01 15.74
CA TRP A 61 5.47 7.63 14.38
C TRP A 61 6.50 8.60 13.79
N LYS A 62 7.18 8.19 12.72
CA LYS A 62 7.99 9.08 11.88
C LYS A 62 7.94 8.64 10.43
N ILE A 63 8.34 9.53 9.53
CA ILE A 63 8.51 9.23 8.12
C ILE A 63 10.00 9.33 7.81
N ILE A 64 10.52 8.35 7.09
CA ILE A 64 11.90 8.38 6.57
C ILE A 64 11.85 8.22 5.05
N THR A 65 12.51 9.13 4.35
CA THR A 65 12.63 9.09 2.89
C THR A 65 14.08 9.11 2.44
N LYS A 66 14.31 8.68 1.20
CA LYS A 66 15.58 8.88 0.49
C LYS A 66 15.31 9.00 -1.00
N HIS A 67 15.70 10.11 -1.60
CA HIS A 67 15.66 10.32 -3.05
C HIS A 67 17.01 9.94 -3.68
N ARG A 68 16.96 9.38 -4.88
CA ARG A 68 18.13 8.99 -5.68
C ARG A 68 18.03 9.67 -7.03
N LYS A 69 19.09 10.41 -7.42
CA LYS A 69 19.08 11.33 -8.58
C LYS A 69 18.64 10.69 -9.91
N HIS A 70 18.81 9.38 -10.08
CA HIS A 70 18.54 8.67 -11.34
C HIS A 70 17.68 7.42 -11.14
N SER A 71 16.83 7.39 -10.11
CA SER A 71 15.89 6.29 -9.90
C SER A 71 14.46 6.75 -10.11
N ASP A 72 13.76 6.03 -10.97
CA ASP A 72 12.31 6.07 -11.15
C ASP A 72 11.60 4.96 -10.34
N THR A 73 12.36 4.11 -9.66
CA THR A 73 11.85 3.03 -8.82
C THR A 73 11.74 3.49 -7.36
N LEU A 74 10.61 3.20 -6.72
CA LEU A 74 10.34 3.45 -5.30
C LEU A 74 10.16 2.14 -4.54
N ILE A 75 10.90 1.99 -3.45
CA ILE A 75 10.66 0.96 -2.44
C ILE A 75 10.00 1.61 -1.23
N THR A 76 8.82 1.16 -0.87
CA THR A 76 8.03 1.73 0.22
C THR A 76 7.63 0.69 1.26
N ALA A 77 7.45 1.14 2.52
CA ALA A 77 6.83 0.37 3.60
C ALA A 77 5.92 1.31 4.39
N ILE A 78 4.62 1.32 4.07
CA ILE A 78 3.62 2.17 4.73
C ILE A 78 3.29 1.71 6.15
N HIS A 79 3.62 0.46 6.49
CA HIS A 79 3.48 -0.12 7.82
C HIS A 79 4.84 -0.47 8.41
N GLY A 80 5.76 0.48 8.37
CA GLY A 80 7.13 0.36 8.86
C GLY A 80 7.27 0.36 10.39
N GLY A 81 8.52 0.26 10.83
CA GLY A 81 8.90 0.32 12.24
C GLY A 81 8.38 -0.89 13.01
N SER A 82 7.46 -0.63 13.94
CA SER A 82 6.82 -1.67 14.76
C SER A 82 5.37 -1.97 14.36
N ILE A 83 4.85 -1.40 13.26
CA ILE A 83 3.50 -1.71 12.75
C ILE A 83 3.51 -3.12 12.15
N GLU A 84 4.31 -3.35 11.11
CA GLU A 84 4.63 -4.67 10.58
C GLU A 84 6.15 -4.89 10.69
N PRO A 85 6.63 -5.47 11.81
CA PRO A 85 8.06 -5.56 12.10
C PRO A 85 8.90 -6.18 10.97
N GLY A 86 10.01 -5.53 10.59
CA GLY A 86 10.94 -6.01 9.57
C GLY A 86 10.75 -5.43 8.16
N THR A 87 9.61 -4.77 7.89
CA THR A 87 9.33 -4.17 6.56
C THR A 87 10.25 -2.99 6.26
N THR A 88 10.46 -2.08 7.22
CA THR A 88 11.39 -0.95 7.09
C THR A 88 12.81 -1.40 6.81
N GLU A 89 13.33 -2.37 7.57
CA GLU A 89 14.68 -2.87 7.39
C GLU A 89 14.87 -3.45 5.99
N LEU A 90 13.92 -4.26 5.55
CA LEU A 90 13.95 -4.89 4.23
C LEU A 90 13.83 -3.86 3.10
N ALA A 91 12.84 -2.98 3.15
CA ALA A 91 12.63 -1.92 2.17
C ALA A 91 13.88 -1.03 2.03
N ARG A 92 14.50 -0.66 3.16
CA ARG A 92 15.73 0.12 3.20
C ARG A 92 16.91 -0.64 2.58
N ARG A 93 17.03 -1.95 2.83
CA ARG A 93 18.09 -2.77 2.22
C ARG A 93 17.93 -2.86 0.71
N ILE A 94 16.72 -3.15 0.22
CA ILE A 94 16.42 -3.23 -1.22
C ILE A 94 16.72 -1.89 -1.90
N SER A 95 16.26 -0.78 -1.34
CA SER A 95 16.57 0.56 -1.86
C SER A 95 18.07 0.84 -1.90
N ASN A 96 18.82 0.40 -0.87
CA ASN A 96 20.26 0.66 -0.81
C ASN A 96 21.05 -0.16 -1.84
N ILE A 97 20.69 -1.42 -2.10
CA ILE A 97 21.42 -2.23 -3.10
C ILE A 97 21.08 -1.83 -4.54
N GLY A 98 19.81 -1.49 -4.80
CA GLY A 98 19.36 -1.11 -6.15
C GLY A 98 19.52 0.38 -6.47
N GLN A 99 19.98 1.19 -5.50
CA GLN A 99 19.98 2.66 -5.58
C GLN A 99 18.60 3.24 -5.90
N TYR A 100 17.54 2.67 -5.31
CA TYR A 100 16.16 3.10 -5.51
C TYR A 100 15.74 4.19 -4.52
N ASN A 101 14.67 4.92 -4.86
CA ASN A 101 14.00 5.80 -3.90
C ASN A 101 13.44 4.97 -2.74
N PHE A 102 13.34 5.57 -1.56
CA PHE A 102 12.88 4.91 -0.35
C PHE A 102 11.86 5.77 0.39
N TYR A 103 10.81 5.12 0.87
CA TYR A 103 9.86 5.68 1.82
C TYR A 103 9.56 4.66 2.92
N SER A 104 9.42 5.10 4.16
CA SER A 104 8.79 4.30 5.20
C SER A 104 8.07 5.17 6.23
N PHE A 105 6.83 4.81 6.53
CA PHE A 105 6.09 5.31 7.69
C PHE A 105 6.31 4.34 8.85
N GLU A 106 7.01 4.77 9.90
CA GLU A 106 7.48 3.91 10.97
C GLU A 106 6.69 4.16 12.27
N GLY A 107 6.05 3.12 12.80
CA GLY A 107 5.54 3.12 14.18
C GLY A 107 6.68 3.03 15.20
N LEU A 108 6.69 3.92 16.20
CA LEU A 108 7.78 4.10 17.16
C LEU A 108 7.45 3.64 18.59
N ARG A 109 6.16 3.45 18.90
CA ARG A 109 5.66 3.13 20.24
C ARG A 109 6.31 1.85 20.79
N SER A 110 6.36 1.72 22.11
CA SER A 110 6.77 0.49 22.80
C SER A 110 5.81 -0.67 22.54
N ASP A 111 4.53 -0.35 22.37
CA ASP A 111 3.38 -1.23 22.31
C ASP A 111 2.28 -0.59 21.45
N ASN A 112 1.22 -1.33 21.13
CA ASN A 112 0.04 -0.83 20.41
C ASN A 112 0.32 -0.12 19.07
N ASN A 113 1.39 -0.51 18.37
CA ASN A 113 1.70 0.02 17.03
C ASN A 113 0.68 -0.44 15.98
N ALA A 114 -0.08 -1.51 16.23
CA ALA A 114 -1.17 -1.94 15.35
C ALA A 114 -2.25 -0.85 15.19
N GLN A 115 -2.43 0.04 16.17
CA GLN A 115 -3.34 1.19 16.04
C GLN A 115 -2.85 2.23 15.03
N LEU A 116 -1.56 2.25 14.68
CA LEU A 116 -1.00 3.16 13.68
C LEU A 116 -1.13 2.59 12.26
N HIS A 117 -1.65 1.37 12.10
CA HIS A 117 -1.93 0.79 10.80
C HIS A 117 -3.07 1.58 10.13
N ILE A 118 -2.87 1.95 8.87
CA ILE A 118 -3.90 2.51 8.00
C ILE A 118 -3.79 1.76 6.68
N THR A 119 -4.81 1.00 6.34
CA THR A 119 -4.85 0.16 5.16
C THR A 119 -4.53 0.97 3.90
N SER A 120 -3.82 0.32 2.98
CA SER A 120 -3.32 0.92 1.75
C SER A 120 -4.37 1.65 0.93
N THR A 121 -5.65 1.27 1.03
CA THR A 121 -6.75 1.90 0.27
C THR A 121 -7.14 3.28 0.78
N VAL A 122 -6.83 3.63 2.03
CA VAL A 122 -7.11 4.94 2.63
C VAL A 122 -5.87 5.66 3.15
N PHE A 123 -4.69 5.03 3.11
CA PHE A 123 -3.41 5.69 3.39
C PHE A 123 -3.16 6.84 2.40
N ASP A 124 -3.01 8.07 2.88
CA ASP A 124 -2.98 9.29 2.07
C ASP A 124 -1.90 10.28 2.53
N GLU A 125 -0.80 9.78 3.08
CA GLU A 125 0.31 10.63 3.52
C GLU A 125 0.92 11.41 2.32
N PRO A 126 1.02 12.75 2.41
CA PRO A 126 1.38 13.59 1.26
C PRO A 126 2.77 13.33 0.64
N GLN A 127 3.80 13.01 1.44
CA GLN A 127 5.13 12.77 0.90
C GLN A 127 5.19 11.48 0.07
N LEU A 128 4.51 10.41 0.50
CA LEU A 128 4.42 9.20 -0.32
C LEU A 128 3.69 9.46 -1.63
N LEU A 129 2.57 10.20 -1.60
CA LEU A 129 1.82 10.56 -2.80
C LEU A 129 2.69 11.32 -3.82
N ASP A 130 3.50 12.27 -3.35
CA ASP A 130 4.45 12.99 -4.20
C ASP A 130 5.50 12.05 -4.81
N MET A 131 6.10 11.17 -4.00
CA MET A 131 7.10 10.21 -4.48
C MET A 131 6.53 9.22 -5.52
N LEU A 132 5.27 8.79 -5.35
CA LEU A 132 4.58 7.91 -6.29
C LEU A 132 4.37 8.59 -7.64
N ASN A 133 4.00 9.87 -7.67
CA ASN A 133 3.79 10.61 -8.91
C ASN A 133 5.05 10.69 -9.78
N HIS A 134 6.23 10.65 -9.14
CA HIS A 134 7.55 10.70 -9.78
C HIS A 134 8.18 9.32 -10.00
N SER A 135 7.45 8.24 -9.72
CA SER A 135 7.95 6.87 -9.88
C SER A 135 7.27 6.16 -11.06
N SER A 136 8.01 5.30 -11.75
CA SER A 136 7.53 4.42 -12.83
C SER A 136 7.38 2.97 -12.37
N LYS A 137 7.95 2.62 -11.22
CA LYS A 137 7.85 1.31 -10.56
C LYS A 137 7.75 1.51 -9.07
N THR A 138 6.75 0.92 -8.43
CA THR A 138 6.58 0.99 -6.99
C THR A 138 6.50 -0.41 -6.40
N ILE A 139 7.33 -0.70 -5.41
CA ILE A 139 7.31 -1.95 -4.65
C ILE A 139 7.00 -1.61 -3.19
N SER A 140 5.83 -2.01 -2.71
CA SER A 140 5.45 -1.89 -1.29
C SER A 140 5.69 -3.18 -0.53
N ILE A 141 6.38 -3.08 0.60
CA ILE A 141 6.71 -4.19 1.49
C ILE A 141 5.76 -4.16 2.69
N HIS A 142 5.02 -5.25 2.87
CA HIS A 142 4.05 -5.45 3.93
C HIS A 142 4.31 -6.73 4.71
N GLY A 143 3.72 -6.82 5.89
CA GLY A 143 3.68 -7.95 6.78
C GLY A 143 2.29 -8.56 6.86
N TYR A 144 2.22 -9.87 6.69
CA TYR A 144 1.02 -10.65 6.83
C TYR A 144 1.11 -11.58 8.06
N ALA A 145 -0.01 -11.86 8.72
CA ALA A 145 -0.03 -12.86 9.79
C ALA A 145 0.17 -14.27 9.20
N GLY A 146 0.97 -15.11 9.84
CA GLY A 146 1.18 -16.48 9.35
C GLY A 146 2.45 -17.14 9.90
N ASP A 147 2.32 -18.44 10.17
CA ASP A 147 3.33 -19.27 10.84
C ASP A 147 4.27 -20.00 9.87
N GLU A 148 3.92 -20.03 8.59
CA GLU A 148 4.75 -20.58 7.51
C GLU A 148 5.49 -19.46 6.75
N PRO A 149 6.74 -19.68 6.30
CA PRO A 149 7.53 -18.66 5.62
C PRO A 149 7.10 -18.47 4.17
N ILE A 150 5.99 -17.77 3.98
CA ILE A 150 5.37 -17.51 2.67
C ILE A 150 5.51 -16.04 2.29
N VAL A 151 5.70 -15.81 0.98
CA VAL A 151 5.59 -14.51 0.32
C VAL A 151 4.41 -14.52 -0.64
N TYR A 152 3.54 -13.53 -0.55
CA TYR A 152 2.55 -13.24 -1.58
C TYR A 152 2.99 -12.03 -2.39
N VAL A 153 2.85 -12.12 -3.71
CA VAL A 153 3.23 -11.05 -4.64
C VAL A 153 2.02 -10.74 -5.51
N GLY A 154 1.49 -9.53 -5.34
CA GLY A 154 0.35 -9.00 -6.07
C GLY A 154 0.65 -7.60 -6.62
N GLY A 155 -0.35 -6.95 -7.19
CA GLY A 155 -0.23 -5.63 -7.81
C GLY A 155 -0.57 -5.64 -9.29
N LYS A 156 -0.59 -4.44 -9.87
CA LYS A 156 -1.06 -4.22 -11.24
C LYS A 156 0.03 -4.29 -12.30
N ASP A 157 1.29 -4.04 -11.94
CA ASP A 157 2.41 -4.25 -12.85
C ASP A 157 2.65 -5.76 -13.03
N LYS A 158 1.94 -6.35 -13.99
CA LYS A 158 1.99 -7.81 -14.24
C LYS A 158 3.39 -8.29 -14.59
N LYS A 159 4.19 -7.49 -15.32
CA LYS A 159 5.57 -7.84 -15.69
C LYS A 159 6.42 -7.91 -14.43
N LEU A 160 6.38 -6.87 -13.60
CA LEU A 160 7.15 -6.81 -12.36
C LEU A 160 6.70 -7.87 -11.34
N VAL A 161 5.39 -8.15 -11.22
CA VAL A 161 4.88 -9.26 -10.41
C VAL A 161 5.51 -10.58 -10.86
N GLN A 162 5.51 -10.87 -12.17
CA GLN A 162 6.05 -12.13 -12.70
C GLN A 162 7.56 -12.26 -12.45
N THR A 163 8.34 -11.21 -12.71
CA THR A 163 9.80 -11.26 -12.51
C THR A 163 10.17 -11.37 -11.04
N LEU A 164 9.43 -10.71 -10.13
CA LEU A 164 9.62 -10.84 -8.68
C LEU A 164 9.28 -12.25 -8.19
N ARG A 165 8.13 -12.80 -8.60
CA ARG A 165 7.75 -14.19 -8.24
C ARG A 165 8.81 -15.17 -8.70
N HIS A 166 9.26 -15.06 -9.96
CA HIS A 166 10.29 -15.94 -10.50
C HIS A 166 11.62 -15.78 -9.75
N SER A 167 12.07 -14.54 -9.50
CA SER A 167 13.33 -14.28 -8.80
C SER A 167 13.31 -14.81 -7.37
N LEU A 168 12.25 -14.56 -6.61
CA LEU A 168 12.09 -15.05 -5.25
C LEU A 168 12.07 -16.59 -5.20
N THR A 169 11.30 -17.24 -6.07
CA THR A 169 11.29 -18.71 -6.16
C THR A 169 12.65 -19.28 -6.52
N HIS A 170 13.37 -18.67 -7.47
CA HIS A 170 14.72 -19.08 -7.85
C HIS A 170 15.71 -18.96 -6.68
N HIS A 171 15.52 -18.00 -5.78
CA HIS A 171 16.28 -17.85 -4.55
C HIS A 171 15.77 -18.75 -3.40
N GLY A 172 14.86 -19.68 -3.67
CA GLY A 172 14.37 -20.67 -2.71
C GLY A 172 13.38 -20.11 -1.69
N PHE A 173 12.70 -18.99 -1.99
CA PHE A 173 11.59 -18.50 -1.18
C PHE A 173 10.27 -19.11 -1.64
N THR A 174 9.41 -19.45 -0.68
CA THR A 174 8.09 -19.99 -0.97
C THR A 174 7.14 -18.87 -1.39
N VAL A 175 6.87 -18.77 -2.69
CA VAL A 175 5.94 -17.78 -3.25
C VAL A 175 4.62 -18.46 -3.59
N GLN A 176 3.53 -18.02 -2.96
CA GLN A 176 2.20 -18.60 -3.17
C GLN A 176 1.27 -17.68 -3.96
N LYS A 177 0.09 -18.19 -4.29
CA LYS A 177 -0.99 -17.38 -4.87
C LYS A 177 -1.48 -16.41 -3.81
N THR A 178 -1.60 -15.13 -4.16
CA THR A 178 -2.08 -14.10 -3.24
C THR A 178 -3.54 -14.36 -2.87
N PRO A 179 -3.88 -14.41 -1.56
CA PRO A 179 -5.25 -14.52 -1.08
C PRO A 179 -6.14 -13.37 -1.56
N LYS A 180 -7.45 -13.62 -1.59
CA LYS A 180 -8.43 -12.57 -1.85
C LYS A 180 -8.37 -11.49 -0.77
N GLY A 181 -8.40 -10.23 -1.18
CA GLY A 181 -8.35 -9.05 -0.32
C GLY A 181 -6.97 -8.41 -0.19
N ILE A 182 -5.89 -9.11 -0.55
CA ILE A 182 -4.51 -8.60 -0.48
C ILE A 182 -3.78 -8.65 -1.83
N GLU A 183 -4.51 -8.80 -2.94
CA GLU A 183 -3.92 -8.83 -4.29
C GLU A 183 -3.37 -7.47 -4.75
N ALA A 184 -3.65 -6.39 -4.02
CA ALA A 184 -3.25 -5.03 -4.36
C ALA A 184 -3.73 -4.55 -5.75
N LEU A 185 -4.93 -4.95 -6.17
CA LEU A 185 -5.52 -4.61 -7.47
C LEU A 185 -6.47 -3.40 -7.45
N SER A 186 -6.84 -2.89 -6.28
CA SER A 186 -7.69 -1.71 -6.18
C SER A 186 -6.96 -0.45 -6.68
N TYR A 187 -7.65 0.42 -7.43
CA TYR A 187 -7.13 1.77 -7.76
C TYR A 187 -7.01 2.67 -6.54
N ASN A 188 -7.71 2.34 -5.45
CA ASN A 188 -7.64 3.10 -4.21
C ASN A 188 -6.43 2.71 -3.36
N ASN A 189 -5.82 1.53 -3.59
CA ASN A 189 -4.55 1.17 -2.98
C ASN A 189 -3.50 2.23 -3.36
N ILE A 190 -2.83 2.79 -2.36
CA ILE A 190 -1.87 3.89 -2.49
C ILE A 190 -0.86 3.67 -3.62
N ILE A 191 -0.36 2.45 -3.83
CA ILE A 191 0.62 2.16 -4.89
C ILE A 191 0.07 2.21 -6.31
N ASN A 192 -1.25 2.27 -6.48
CA ASN A 192 -1.95 2.31 -7.78
C ASN A 192 -2.69 3.63 -8.02
N ARG A 193 -2.59 4.61 -7.11
CA ARG A 193 -3.33 5.88 -7.22
C ARG A 193 -2.82 6.79 -8.33
N ASP A 194 -1.61 6.55 -8.82
CA ASP A 194 -1.05 7.20 -10.01
C ASP A 194 -1.80 6.83 -11.30
N LYS A 195 -2.63 5.76 -11.27
CA LYS A 195 -3.37 5.17 -12.40
C LYS A 195 -2.48 4.72 -13.56
N LYS A 196 -1.18 4.49 -13.30
CA LYS A 196 -0.23 4.00 -14.30
C LYS A 196 -0.01 2.49 -14.21
N ASP A 197 -0.69 1.82 -13.27
CA ASP A 197 -0.58 0.38 -13.02
C ASP A 197 0.87 -0.09 -12.76
N THR A 198 1.66 0.75 -12.06
CA THR A 198 3.10 0.57 -11.78
C THR A 198 3.39 -0.12 -10.44
N GLY A 199 2.34 -0.39 -9.65
CA GLY A 199 2.43 -0.85 -8.27
C GLY A 199 2.50 -2.37 -8.12
N VAL A 200 3.41 -2.83 -7.27
CA VAL A 200 3.55 -4.21 -6.78
C VAL A 200 3.60 -4.24 -5.27
N GLN A 201 2.93 -5.23 -4.67
CA GLN A 201 2.88 -5.45 -3.23
C GLN A 201 3.47 -6.81 -2.88
N LEU A 202 4.39 -6.81 -1.92
CA LEU A 202 4.93 -8.02 -1.30
C LEU A 202 4.38 -8.13 0.12
N GLU A 203 3.60 -9.16 0.37
CA GLU A 203 3.09 -9.53 1.69
C GLU A 203 3.93 -10.66 2.27
N LEU A 204 4.65 -10.38 3.35
CA LEU A 204 5.54 -11.35 3.99
C LEU A 204 4.93 -11.81 5.30
N THR A 205 4.65 -13.11 5.39
CA THR A 205 4.20 -13.75 6.64
C THR A 205 5.10 -13.41 7.83
N THR A 206 4.54 -13.50 9.03
CA THR A 206 5.27 -13.25 10.29
C THR A 206 6.47 -14.18 10.40
N ARG A 207 6.31 -15.45 10.05
CA ARG A 207 7.42 -16.40 9.98
C ARG A 207 8.49 -16.00 8.97
N GLN A 208 8.12 -15.60 7.75
CA GLN A 208 9.10 -15.17 6.74
C GLN A 208 9.92 -13.97 7.22
N ARG A 209 9.27 -12.97 7.83
CA ARG A 209 9.97 -11.80 8.39
C ARG A 209 10.85 -12.18 9.57
N ALA A 210 10.40 -13.09 10.44
CA ALA A 210 11.19 -13.54 11.59
C ALA A 210 12.52 -14.18 11.16
N LEU A 211 12.54 -14.96 10.08
CA LEU A 211 13.75 -15.58 9.53
C LEU A 211 14.84 -14.58 9.10
N PHE A 212 14.50 -13.30 8.94
CA PHE A 212 15.45 -12.25 8.62
C PHE A 212 16.34 -11.81 9.79
N PHE A 213 15.97 -12.18 11.02
CA PHE A 213 16.64 -11.73 12.22
C PHE A 213 17.09 -12.90 13.09
N LYS A 214 18.21 -12.75 13.79
CA LYS A 214 18.75 -13.77 14.70
C LYS A 214 17.70 -14.22 15.72
N HIS A 215 17.74 -15.50 16.05
CA HIS A 215 16.79 -16.15 16.97
C HIS A 215 15.32 -16.07 16.54
N ASN A 216 15.05 -15.73 15.27
CA ASN A 216 13.70 -15.54 14.73
C ASN A 216 12.88 -14.50 15.52
N LYS A 217 13.53 -13.46 16.06
CA LYS A 217 12.88 -12.43 16.88
C LYS A 217 12.68 -11.13 16.10
N LEU A 218 11.43 -10.67 16.06
CA LEU A 218 11.00 -9.45 15.38
C LEU A 218 10.96 -8.22 16.31
N ASP A 219 11.37 -8.34 17.56
CA ASP A 219 11.38 -7.20 18.47
C ASP A 219 12.33 -6.09 17.98
N LYS A 220 11.99 -4.84 18.34
CA LYS A 220 12.70 -3.64 17.91
C LYS A 220 14.19 -3.66 18.29
N ASN A 221 14.55 -4.25 19.42
CA ASN A 221 15.92 -4.28 19.91
C ASN A 221 16.80 -5.24 19.11
N ASN A 222 16.22 -6.34 18.61
CA ASN A 222 16.91 -7.26 17.73
C ASN A 222 17.12 -6.66 16.33
N ARG A 223 16.09 -6.03 15.78
CA ARG A 223 16.11 -5.49 14.40
C ARG A 223 16.92 -4.21 14.21
N ARG A 224 17.13 -3.40 15.24
CA ARG A 224 17.90 -2.14 15.08
C ARG A 224 19.37 -2.33 14.72
N TYR A 225 19.94 -3.53 14.92
CA TYR A 225 21.36 -3.78 14.68
C TYR A 225 21.56 -4.74 13.50
N SER A 226 22.26 -4.28 12.47
CA SER A 226 22.54 -5.08 11.25
C SER A 226 23.31 -6.38 11.54
N LYS A 227 24.08 -6.47 12.63
CA LYS A 227 24.74 -7.71 13.08
C LYS A 227 23.75 -8.85 13.41
N ASN A 228 22.47 -8.53 13.57
CA ASN A 228 21.41 -9.50 13.82
C ASN A 228 20.66 -9.89 12.55
N TYR A 229 21.02 -9.35 11.38
CA TYR A 229 20.40 -9.72 10.12
C TYR A 229 20.98 -11.05 9.66
N THR A 230 20.12 -11.96 9.21
CA THR A 230 20.52 -13.30 8.77
C THR A 230 20.94 -13.29 7.30
N ARG A 231 21.59 -14.36 6.85
CA ARG A 231 21.83 -14.59 5.41
C ARG A 231 20.53 -14.56 4.60
N THR A 232 19.44 -15.06 5.17
CA THR A 232 18.11 -15.05 4.55
C THR A 232 17.62 -13.64 4.25
N PHE A 233 17.84 -12.67 5.15
CA PHE A 233 17.50 -11.26 4.92
C PHE A 233 18.21 -10.70 3.69
N TYR A 234 19.53 -10.88 3.63
CA TYR A 234 20.34 -10.37 2.54
C TYR A 234 19.98 -11.04 1.21
N LYS A 235 19.83 -12.38 1.21
CA LYS A 235 19.37 -13.15 0.05
C LYS A 235 18.01 -12.70 -0.45
N PHE A 236 17.08 -12.36 0.45
CA PHE A 236 15.75 -11.88 0.07
C PHE A 236 15.84 -10.53 -0.62
N ALA A 237 16.59 -9.58 -0.03
CA ALA A 237 16.75 -8.26 -0.64
C ALA A 237 17.38 -8.36 -2.04
N GLU A 238 18.41 -9.18 -2.20
CA GLU A 238 19.05 -9.46 -3.50
C GLU A 238 18.07 -10.09 -4.50
N ALA A 239 17.24 -11.03 -4.07
CA ALA A 239 16.21 -11.63 -4.92
C ALA A 239 15.21 -10.60 -5.42
N VAL A 240 14.79 -9.65 -4.57
CA VAL A 240 13.89 -8.56 -4.96
C VAL A 240 14.57 -7.61 -5.95
N ASP A 241 15.80 -7.15 -5.66
CA ASP A 241 16.57 -6.29 -6.57
C ASP A 241 16.77 -6.92 -7.95
N GLN A 242 17.12 -8.21 -8.00
CA GLN A 242 17.21 -8.95 -9.26
C GLN A 242 15.86 -9.05 -10.00
N GLY A 243 14.76 -9.24 -9.28
CA GLY A 243 13.42 -9.26 -9.86
C GLY A 243 13.03 -7.91 -10.48
N ILE A 244 13.38 -6.80 -9.80
CA ILE A 244 13.18 -5.44 -10.30
C ILE A 244 14.01 -5.19 -11.57
N LYS A 245 15.30 -5.54 -11.56
CA LYS A 245 16.19 -5.37 -12.72
C LYS A 245 15.74 -6.17 -13.94
N LYS A 246 15.21 -7.39 -13.73
CA LYS A 246 14.64 -8.20 -14.82
C LYS A 246 13.35 -7.64 -15.43
N ALA A 247 12.67 -6.73 -14.73
CA ALA A 247 11.48 -6.05 -15.24
C ALA A 247 11.79 -4.80 -16.07
N GLN A 248 13.06 -4.39 -16.13
CA GLN A 248 13.51 -3.27 -16.97
C GLN A 248 13.33 -3.57 -18.46
#